data_AF-A0A499VTW2-F1
#
_entry.id   AF-A0A499VTW2-F1
#
_cell.length_a   1.000
_cell.length_b   1.000
_cell.length_c   1.000
_cell.angle_alpha   90.00
_cell.angle_beta   90.00
_cell.angle_gamma   90.00
#
_symmetry.space_group_name_H-M   'P 1'
#
loop_
_entity.id
_entity.type
_entity.pdbx_description
1 polymer ?
#
loop_
_entity_poly.entity_id
_entity_poly.type
_entity_poly.pdbx_seq_one_letter_code
_entity_poly.pdbx_strand_id
1 'polypeptide(L)'
;MRWKLRTAGGLTALALLGGALAGPAARAAEQGSDRLGDLVNPFIGTQNEGNTYPGAAVPFGMVQLSPDTGHNTGYDYTQNHIRGFSLVHLSGVGCRIGGDLPVLPTTGT
;
A
#
# COMPACT_ATOMS: atom_id res chain seq x y z
N MET A 1 -66.89 -11.44 27.34
CA MET A 1 -67.52 -10.24 26.75
C MET A 1 -66.47 -9.13 26.74
N ARG A 2 -66.07 -8.71 25.53
CA ARG A 2 -65.48 -7.41 25.12
C ARG A 2 -64.83 -6.49 26.19
N TRP A 3 -63.52 -6.25 26.09
CA TRP A 3 -62.96 -4.90 25.85
C TRP A 3 -61.49 -4.97 25.36
N LYS A 4 -61.23 -4.44 24.15
CA LYS A 4 -59.90 -4.12 23.61
C LYS A 4 -59.40 -2.79 24.21
N LEU A 5 -58.09 -2.57 24.37
CA LEU A 5 -57.33 -1.40 23.87
C LEU A 5 -55.87 -1.48 24.38
N ARG A 6 -54.92 -1.90 23.54
CA ARG A 6 -53.99 -1.04 22.76
C ARG A 6 -52.94 -0.32 23.62
N THR A 7 -51.79 -0.96 23.84
CA THR A 7 -50.50 -0.30 24.05
C THR A 7 -49.61 -0.60 22.85
N ALA A 8 -49.89 0.11 21.76
CA ALA A 8 -48.96 0.26 20.65
C ALA A 8 -48.08 1.47 20.97
N GLY A 9 -46.80 1.25 21.25
CA GLY A 9 -45.84 2.34 21.43
C GLY A 9 -44.64 1.87 22.21
N GLY A 10 -43.54 1.61 21.51
CA GLY A 10 -42.24 1.47 22.17
C GLY A 10 -41.35 0.33 21.69
N LEU A 11 -41.38 -0.06 20.41
CA LEU A 11 -40.34 -0.97 19.88
C LEU A 11 -39.77 -0.57 18.51
N THR A 12 -40.24 0.51 17.88
CA THR A 12 -39.75 0.93 16.55
C THR A 12 -38.69 2.02 16.56
N ALA A 13 -38.20 2.45 17.73
CA ALA A 13 -37.18 3.51 17.80
C ALA A 13 -35.73 3.01 17.97
N LEU A 14 -35.51 1.72 18.27
CA LEU A 14 -34.15 1.19 18.50
C LEU A 14 -33.52 0.50 17.28
N ALA A 15 -34.24 0.37 16.16
CA ALA A 15 -33.70 -0.23 14.94
C ALA A 15 -33.00 0.78 14.01
N LEU A 16 -33.04 2.08 14.32
CA LEU A 16 -32.48 3.14 13.45
C LEU A 16 -31.08 3.63 13.86
N LEU A 17 -30.51 3.12 14.95
CA LEU A 17 -29.17 3.53 15.42
C LEU A 17 -28.03 2.57 14.99
N GLY A 18 -28.36 1.42 14.40
CA GLY A 18 -27.35 0.43 13.96
C GLY A 18 -26.72 0.70 12.59
N GLY A 19 -27.27 1.63 11.79
CA GLY A 19 -26.85 1.83 10.39
C GLY A 19 -25.71 2.83 10.17
N ALA A 20 -25.27 3.56 11.19
CA ALA A 20 -24.42 4.74 11.01
C ALA A 20 -22.90 4.47 11.08
N LEU A 21 -22.45 3.22 11.22
CA LEU A 21 -21.02 2.88 11.25
C LEU A 21 -20.48 2.27 9.95
N ALA A 22 -21.29 2.17 8.90
CA ALA A 22 -20.79 1.85 7.57
C ALA A 22 -20.14 3.10 6.96
N GLY A 23 -18.88 3.35 7.31
CA GLY A 23 -18.02 4.25 6.53
C GLY A 23 -18.02 3.82 5.06
N PRO A 24 -17.84 4.74 4.10
CA PRO A 24 -17.89 4.38 2.69
C PRO A 24 -16.85 3.28 2.44
N ALA A 25 -17.32 2.09 2.05
CA ALA A 25 -16.44 1.08 1.49
C ALA A 25 -15.73 1.76 0.32
N ALA A 26 -14.40 1.88 0.41
CA ALA A 26 -13.59 2.39 -0.68
C ALA A 26 -13.97 1.60 -1.93
N ARG A 27 -14.69 2.24 -2.85
CA ARG A 27 -14.99 1.61 -4.14
C ARG A 27 -13.65 1.39 -4.81
N ALA A 28 -13.28 0.13 -5.00
CA ALA A 28 -12.26 -0.22 -5.98
C ALA A 28 -12.73 0.39 -7.31
N ALA A 29 -11.92 1.25 -7.91
CA ALA A 29 -12.21 1.85 -9.20
C ALA A 29 -12.46 0.73 -10.22
N GLU A 30 -13.57 0.80 -10.96
CA GLU A 30 -13.81 -0.07 -12.11
C GLU A 30 -12.66 0.10 -13.11
N GLN A 31 -11.90 -0.98 -13.33
CA GLN A 31 -10.79 -1.00 -14.28
C GLN A 31 -11.34 -1.33 -15.67
N GLY A 32 -11.82 -0.30 -16.38
CA GLY A 32 -12.22 -0.39 -17.78
C GLY A 32 -11.39 0.54 -18.67
N SER A 33 -10.78 -0.04 -19.71
CA SER A 33 -9.95 0.58 -20.78
C SER A 33 -8.57 1.12 -20.34
N ASP A 34 -7.53 0.37 -20.73
CA ASP A 34 -6.09 0.70 -20.68
C ASP A 34 -5.60 1.40 -19.40
N ARG A 35 -5.11 0.63 -18.42
CA ARG A 35 -4.62 1.20 -17.17
C ARG A 35 -3.29 1.87 -17.47
N LEU A 36 -3.21 3.19 -17.30
CA LEU A 36 -1.95 3.93 -17.50
C LEU A 36 -0.80 3.39 -16.64
N GLY A 37 -1.11 2.76 -15.49
CA GLY A 37 -0.12 2.09 -14.64
C GLY A 37 0.56 0.90 -15.31
N ASP A 38 -0.11 0.23 -16.25
CA ASP A 38 0.47 -0.91 -16.98
C ASP A 38 1.56 -0.46 -17.98
N LEU A 39 1.61 0.84 -18.31
CA LEU A 39 2.66 1.43 -19.15
C LEU A 39 3.96 1.72 -18.37
N VAL A 40 3.93 1.64 -17.03
CA VAL A 40 5.08 1.99 -16.17
C VAL A 40 5.94 0.75 -15.92
N ASN A 41 7.24 0.86 -16.19
CA ASN A 41 8.23 -0.14 -15.80
C ASN A 41 9.17 0.42 -14.71
N PRO A 42 8.99 0.04 -13.43
CA PRO A 42 9.81 0.51 -12.31
C PRO A 42 11.28 0.07 -12.35
N PHE A 43 11.64 -0.89 -13.21
CA PHE A 43 13.02 -1.36 -13.34
C PHE A 43 13.88 -0.47 -14.25
N ILE A 44 13.28 0.44 -15.01
CA ILE A 44 14.04 1.39 -15.81
C ILE A 44 14.83 2.34 -14.87
N GLY A 45 16.14 2.45 -15.09
CA GLY A 45 17.05 3.26 -14.25
C GLY A 45 17.58 2.54 -13.01
N THR A 46 17.25 1.27 -12.80
CA THR A 46 17.72 0.49 -11.63
C THR A 46 19.10 -0.15 -11.81
N GLN A 47 19.81 0.15 -12.90
CA GLN A 47 21.17 -0.32 -13.19
C GLN A 47 22.07 0.88 -13.49
N ASN A 48 23.37 0.73 -13.26
CA ASN A 48 24.38 1.76 -13.51
C ASN A 48 24.05 3.07 -12.76
N GLU A 49 24.17 4.22 -13.40
CA GLU A 49 24.01 5.55 -12.77
C GLU A 49 22.55 6.04 -12.73
N GLY A 50 21.58 5.21 -13.13
CA GLY A 50 20.17 5.58 -13.05
C GLY A 50 19.67 5.73 -11.61
N ASN A 51 20.23 4.95 -10.68
CA ASN A 51 20.03 5.11 -9.23
C ASN A 51 18.54 5.18 -8.79
N THR A 52 17.61 4.59 -9.54
CA THR A 52 16.20 4.47 -9.15
C THR A 52 15.98 3.20 -8.32
N TYR A 53 14.76 3.04 -7.80
CA TYR A 53 14.35 1.84 -7.07
C TYR A 53 12.99 1.32 -7.58
N PRO A 54 12.76 -0.01 -7.65
CA PRO A 54 11.53 -0.58 -8.21
C PRO A 54 10.39 -0.76 -7.18
N GLY A 55 10.61 -0.31 -5.94
CA GLY A 55 9.68 -0.47 -4.83
C GLY A 55 8.33 0.22 -4.99
N ALA A 56 7.36 -0.22 -4.20
CA ALA A 56 6.01 0.32 -4.19
C ALA A 56 5.96 1.66 -3.45
N ALA A 57 5.42 2.67 -4.13
CA ALA A 57 5.14 3.99 -3.57
C ALA A 57 3.91 4.59 -4.26
N VAL A 58 3.19 5.44 -3.54
CA VAL A 58 2.20 6.35 -4.15
C VAL A 58 2.90 7.64 -4.61
N PRO A 59 2.33 8.41 -5.55
CA PRO A 59 2.91 9.68 -5.95
C PRO A 59 3.19 10.58 -4.73
N PHE A 60 4.44 11.00 -4.56
CA PHE A 60 4.93 11.83 -3.44
C PHE A 60 4.73 11.20 -2.04
N GLY A 61 4.57 9.89 -1.96
CA GLY A 61 4.49 9.17 -0.69
C GLY A 61 5.81 9.20 0.06
N MET A 62 5.75 9.36 1.38
CA MET A 62 6.95 9.33 2.23
C MET A 62 7.53 7.91 2.38
N VAL A 63 6.67 6.89 2.30
CA VAL A 63 7.07 5.48 2.40
C VAL A 63 7.29 4.90 1.02
N GLN A 64 8.46 4.28 0.86
CA GLN A 64 9.00 3.82 -0.40
C GLN A 64 9.54 2.42 -0.18
N LEU A 65 8.62 1.45 -0.10
CA LEU A 65 8.94 0.07 0.25
C LEU A 65 9.60 -0.63 -0.93
N SER A 66 10.91 -0.88 -0.87
CA SER A 66 11.69 -1.44 -1.98
C SER A 66 12.65 -2.54 -1.51
N PRO A 67 12.98 -3.52 -2.36
CA PRO A 67 14.07 -4.46 -2.09
C PRO A 67 15.43 -3.77 -2.07
N ASP A 68 16.32 -4.27 -1.22
CA ASP A 68 17.73 -3.86 -1.12
C ASP A 68 18.66 -4.96 -1.63
N THR A 69 19.56 -4.64 -2.53
CA THR A 69 20.67 -5.51 -2.99
C THR A 69 22.03 -5.06 -2.45
N GLY A 70 22.09 -3.85 -1.86
CA GLY A 70 23.34 -3.25 -1.34
C GLY A 70 23.94 -2.17 -2.24
N HIS A 71 23.23 -1.76 -3.29
CA HIS A 71 23.56 -0.61 -4.15
C HIS A 71 23.45 0.73 -3.40
N ASN A 72 23.91 1.82 -4.03
CA ASN A 72 23.87 3.17 -3.46
C ASN A 72 22.46 3.68 -3.13
N THR A 73 21.46 3.30 -3.92
CA THR A 73 20.05 3.68 -3.73
C THR A 73 19.16 2.49 -3.35
N GLY A 74 19.76 1.45 -2.75
CA GLY A 74 19.07 0.25 -2.30
C GLY A 74 19.18 -0.90 -3.30
N TYR A 75 18.77 -0.71 -4.55
CA TYR A 75 18.60 -1.79 -5.55
C TYR A 75 19.49 -1.66 -6.80
N ASP A 76 19.96 -2.79 -7.32
CA ASP A 76 20.66 -2.93 -8.61
C ASP A 76 20.13 -4.16 -9.33
N TYR A 77 19.61 -3.97 -10.55
CA TYR A 77 18.98 -5.01 -11.38
C TYR A 77 19.90 -6.20 -11.70
N THR A 78 21.22 -6.00 -11.70
CA THR A 78 22.19 -7.08 -11.99
C THR A 78 22.43 -8.01 -10.81
N GLN A 79 22.01 -7.61 -9.60
CA GLN A 79 22.26 -8.35 -8.40
C GLN A 79 21.25 -9.48 -8.24
N ASN A 80 21.74 -10.67 -7.94
CA ASN A 80 20.92 -11.88 -7.80
C ASN A 80 20.57 -12.20 -6.34
N HIS A 81 20.78 -11.26 -5.42
CA HIS A 81 20.53 -11.46 -3.99
C HIS A 81 19.87 -10.23 -3.35
N ILE A 82 18.73 -10.45 -2.70
CA ILE A 82 18.01 -9.43 -1.94
C ILE A 82 18.39 -9.57 -0.46
N ARG A 83 18.88 -8.50 0.13
CA ARG A 83 19.27 -8.39 1.55
C ARG A 83 18.10 -8.11 2.49
N GLY A 84 16.99 -7.63 1.94
CA GLY A 84 15.76 -7.30 2.67
C GLY A 84 14.91 -6.30 1.89
N PHE A 85 13.91 -5.76 2.57
CA PHE A 85 13.06 -4.68 2.08
C PHE A 85 13.04 -3.54 3.10
N SER A 86 13.35 -2.33 2.68
CA SER A 86 13.39 -1.15 3.55
C SER A 86 12.35 -0.11 3.12
N LEU A 87 12.07 0.86 4.00
CA LEU A 87 10.92 1.76 3.89
C LEU A 87 11.26 3.15 3.35
N VAL A 88 12.56 3.50 3.27
CA VAL A 88 13.04 4.82 2.86
C VAL A 88 14.09 4.67 1.76
N HIS A 89 13.82 5.28 0.61
CA HIS A 89 14.72 5.31 -0.54
C HIS A 89 14.74 6.71 -1.14
N LEU A 90 15.80 7.05 -1.87
CA LEU A 90 15.85 8.27 -2.68
C LEU A 90 16.15 7.87 -4.13
N SER A 91 15.34 8.38 -5.06
CA SER A 91 15.44 8.04 -6.48
C SER A 91 16.36 9.02 -7.21
N GLY A 92 17.35 8.49 -7.94
CA GLY A 92 18.24 9.25 -8.82
C GLY A 92 19.41 9.97 -8.14
N VAL A 93 19.70 9.66 -6.87
CA VAL A 93 20.81 10.27 -6.12
C VAL A 93 22.14 9.57 -6.39
N GLY A 94 23.21 10.35 -6.53
CA GLY A 94 24.56 9.84 -6.82
C GLY A 94 25.38 9.43 -5.60
N CYS A 95 24.81 9.46 -4.40
CA CYS A 95 25.46 9.07 -3.15
C CYS A 95 24.67 7.97 -2.44
N ARG A 96 25.34 7.28 -1.50
CA ARG A 96 24.73 6.23 -0.68
C ARG A 96 23.75 6.84 0.32
N ILE A 97 22.45 6.67 0.11
CA ILE A 97 21.40 7.13 1.05
C ILE A 97 20.10 6.33 0.84
N GLY A 98 19.37 6.10 1.94
CA GLY A 98 18.22 5.19 1.98
C GLY A 98 18.59 3.81 2.49
N GLY A 99 17.67 2.85 2.36
CA GLY A 99 17.83 1.52 2.96
C GLY A 99 17.35 1.44 4.42
N ASP A 100 16.63 2.45 4.92
CA ASP A 100 16.29 2.57 6.34
C ASP A 100 15.09 1.69 6.73
N LEU A 101 15.14 1.16 7.96
CA LEU A 101 14.15 0.23 8.51
C LEU A 101 14.01 -1.07 7.68
N PRO A 102 15.11 -1.83 7.47
CA PRO A 102 15.07 -3.04 6.67
C PRO A 102 14.37 -4.18 7.41
N VAL A 103 13.56 -4.94 6.67
CA VAL A 103 12.92 -6.18 7.10
C VAL A 103 13.37 -7.30 6.17
N LEU A 104 13.93 -8.36 6.74
CA LEU A 104 14.28 -9.59 6.01
C LEU A 104 13.37 -10.73 6.48
N PRO A 105 12.41 -11.18 5.65
CA PRO A 105 11.64 -12.38 5.99
C PRO A 105 12.55 -13.62 5.93
N THR A 106 12.41 -14.50 6.93
CA THR A 106 13.13 -15.78 7.01
C THR A 106 12.18 -16.90 7.45
N THR A 107 12.46 -18.14 7.07
CA THR A 107 11.73 -19.34 7.50
C THR A 107 12.27 -19.96 8.80
N GLY A 108 13.28 -19.34 9.42
CA GLY A 108 14.00 -19.87 10.57
C GLY A 108 15.47 -20.19 10.24
N THR A 109 16.16 -20.81 11.19
CA THR A 109 17.54 -21.30 11.04
C THR A 109 17.56 -22.78 10.72
#